data_AF-A0AAE2I368-F1
#
_entry.id   AF-A0AAE2I368-F1
#
_cell.length_a   1.000
_cell.length_b   1.000
_cell.length_c   1.000
_cell.angle_alpha   90.00
_cell.angle_beta   90.00
_cell.angle_gamma   90.00
#
_symmetry.space_group_name_H-M   'P 1'
#
loop_
_entity.id
_entity.type
_entity.pdbx_description
1 polymer ?
#
loop_
_entity_poly.entity_id
_entity_poly.type
_entity_poly.pdbx_seq_one_letter_code
_entity_poly.pdbx_strand_id
1 'polypeptide(L)'
;MTAPGLPTADPTAPPRRPETIRLAVQLWVAVIVFQIVAVASRFNVLKASYEKQARELSDRMNEPSLTENMGVTVLVGIVVIVVLLTAVAALLMWFTYSGRTWARLLLGWVSAFLTVELVFAVIGLFVDTQGGSDLPEAPAWGMVPTILGGVCAVGALAALMHRDSAAFCREVAAYRSRNRQNGAR
;
A
#
# COMPACT_ATOMS: atom_id res chain seq x y z
N MET A 1 -27.62 -8.99 37.79
CA MET A 1 -26.56 -9.53 38.67
C MET A 1 -25.28 -9.61 37.86
N THR A 2 -24.37 -8.67 38.04
CA THR A 2 -23.05 -8.64 37.39
C THR A 2 -22.03 -9.34 38.31
N ALA A 3 -21.28 -10.30 37.77
CA ALA A 3 -20.31 -11.08 38.54
C ALA A 3 -19.23 -10.17 39.17
N PRO A 4 -18.90 -10.32 40.47
CA PRO A 4 -17.86 -9.53 41.12
C PRO A 4 -16.49 -10.01 40.66
N GLY A 5 -15.66 -9.12 40.11
CA GLY A 5 -14.24 -9.40 39.84
C GLY A 5 -13.75 -9.18 38.41
N LEU A 6 -14.60 -8.77 37.46
CA LEU A 6 -14.08 -8.25 36.19
C LEU A 6 -13.43 -6.88 36.43
N PRO A 7 -12.19 -6.64 35.97
CA PRO A 7 -11.60 -5.30 36.01
C PRO A 7 -12.59 -4.35 35.36
N THR A 8 -13.16 -3.44 36.15
CA THR A 8 -13.93 -2.33 35.61
C THR A 8 -12.98 -1.56 34.72
N ALA A 9 -13.12 -1.70 33.40
CA ALA A 9 -12.31 -0.98 32.44
C ALA A 9 -12.34 0.49 32.85
N ASP A 10 -11.20 1.02 33.30
CA ASP A 10 -11.09 2.41 33.74
C ASP A 10 -11.60 3.27 32.59
N PRO A 11 -12.72 4.00 32.77
CA PRO A 11 -13.33 4.74 31.69
C PRO A 11 -12.35 5.76 31.12
N THR A 12 -11.35 6.21 31.89
CA THR A 12 -10.36 7.22 31.48
C THR A 12 -9.14 6.65 30.75
N ALA A 13 -8.91 5.34 30.82
CA ALA A 13 -7.80 4.69 30.13
C ALA A 13 -8.03 4.65 28.60
N PRO A 14 -7.00 4.90 27.77
CA PRO A 14 -7.12 4.77 26.33
C PRO A 14 -7.48 3.31 25.95
N PRO A 15 -8.39 3.09 24.99
CA PRO A 15 -8.84 1.74 24.62
C PRO A 15 -7.66 0.87 24.18
N ARG A 16 -7.64 -0.38 24.65
CA ARG A 16 -6.56 -1.34 24.38
C ARG A 16 -6.57 -1.69 22.89
N ARG A 17 -5.41 -1.57 22.26
CA ARG A 17 -5.23 -1.82 20.81
C ARG A 17 -5.44 -3.32 20.52
N PRO A 18 -6.35 -3.72 19.62
CA PRO A 18 -6.50 -5.10 19.19
C PRO A 18 -5.25 -5.61 18.47
N GLU A 19 -4.98 -6.90 18.61
CA GLU A 19 -3.87 -7.57 17.91
C GLU A 19 -4.06 -7.51 16.39
N THR A 20 -5.31 -7.49 15.91
CA THR A 20 -5.66 -7.40 14.49
C THR A 20 -5.11 -6.13 13.82
N ILE A 21 -5.05 -5.00 14.53
CA ILE A 21 -4.49 -3.75 13.99
C ILE A 21 -2.97 -3.83 13.88
N ARG A 22 -2.31 -4.48 14.85
CA ARG A 22 -0.86 -4.71 14.79
C ARG A 22 -0.51 -5.63 13.63
N LEU A 23 -1.28 -6.71 13.47
CA LEU A 23 -1.13 -7.65 12.35
C LEU A 23 -1.32 -6.93 11.00
N ALA A 24 -2.36 -6.11 10.86
CA ALA A 24 -2.62 -5.34 9.64
C ALA A 24 -1.44 -4.42 9.27
N VAL A 25 -0.84 -3.73 10.26
CA VAL A 25 0.33 -2.87 10.03
C VAL A 25 1.56 -3.69 9.63
N GLN A 26 1.82 -4.83 10.28
CA GLN A 26 2.95 -5.71 9.93
C GLN A 26 2.82 -6.26 8.51
N LEU A 27 1.63 -6.70 8.12
CA LEU A 27 1.34 -7.15 6.76
C LEU A 27 1.55 -6.04 5.74
N TRP A 28 1.14 -4.82 6.06
CA TRP A 28 1.35 -3.67 5.20
C TRP A 28 2.82 -3.25 5.03
N VAL A 29 3.63 -3.42 6.07
CA VAL A 29 5.10 -3.27 5.95
C VAL A 29 5.65 -4.30 4.96
N ALA A 30 5.20 -5.56 5.03
CA ALA A 30 5.59 -6.58 4.06
C ALA A 30 5.14 -6.23 2.64
N VAL A 31 3.91 -5.71 2.46
CA VAL A 31 3.42 -5.23 1.15
C VAL A 31 4.36 -4.17 0.56
N ILE A 32 4.78 -3.18 1.36
CA ILE A 32 5.71 -2.13 0.90
C ILE A 32 7.03 -2.74 0.43
N VAL A 33 7.62 -3.62 1.25
CA VAL A 33 8.90 -4.27 0.91
C VAL A 33 8.77 -5.06 -0.40
N PHE A 34 7.73 -5.86 -0.55
CA PHE A 34 7.51 -6.63 -1.78
C PHE A 34 7.25 -5.75 -2.99
N GLN A 35 6.54 -4.64 -2.84
CA GLN A 35 6.31 -3.71 -3.95
C GLN A 35 7.59 -3.00 -4.39
N ILE A 36 8.48 -2.63 -3.46
CA ILE A 36 9.79 -2.07 -3.81
C ILE A 36 10.60 -3.07 -4.64
N VAL A 37 10.62 -4.35 -4.24
CA VAL A 37 11.31 -5.41 -4.98
C VAL A 37 10.66 -5.64 -6.36
N ALA A 38 9.33 -5.62 -6.45
CA ALA A 38 8.62 -5.75 -7.71
C ALA A 38 8.87 -4.58 -8.69
N VAL A 39 8.99 -3.35 -8.18
CA VAL A 39 9.39 -2.20 -9.00
C VAL A 39 10.83 -2.36 -9.49
N ALA A 40 11.74 -2.82 -8.61
CA ALA A 40 13.12 -3.07 -8.99
C ALA A 40 13.25 -4.11 -10.11
N SER A 41 12.42 -5.16 -10.11
CA SER A 41 12.44 -6.17 -11.17
C SER A 41 11.99 -5.62 -12.53
N ARG A 42 11.05 -4.66 -12.54
CA ARG A 42 10.48 -4.06 -13.76
C ARG A 42 11.30 -2.86 -14.27
N PHE A 43 12.36 -2.47 -13.56
CA PHE A 43 13.11 -1.25 -13.85
C PHE A 43 13.62 -1.17 -15.30
N ASN A 44 14.17 -2.27 -15.83
CA ASN A 44 14.68 -2.30 -17.21
C ASN A 44 13.57 -2.12 -18.26
N VAL A 45 12.40 -2.71 -18.02
CA VAL A 45 11.22 -2.59 -18.90
C VAL A 45 10.70 -1.16 -18.91
N LEU A 46 10.58 -0.55 -17.72
CA LEU A 46 10.16 0.84 -17.57
C LEU A 46 11.14 1.78 -18.27
N LYS A 47 12.44 1.62 -18.01
CA LYS A 47 13.49 2.43 -18.65
C LYS A 47 13.40 2.36 -20.18
N ALA A 48 13.29 1.17 -20.75
CA ALA A 48 13.15 0.99 -22.20
C ALA A 48 11.89 1.64 -22.78
N SER A 49 10.78 1.57 -22.05
CA SER A 49 9.50 2.19 -22.44
C SER A 49 9.57 3.72 -22.47
N TYR A 50 10.21 4.32 -21.47
CA TYR A 50 10.42 5.77 -21.42
C TYR A 50 11.43 6.24 -22.47
N GLU A 51 12.49 5.47 -22.73
CA GLU A 51 13.47 5.78 -23.76
C GLU A 51 12.84 5.74 -25.16
N LYS A 52 11.93 4.79 -25.42
CA LYS A 52 11.17 4.74 -26.68
C LYS A 52 10.26 5.97 -26.84
N GLN A 53 9.50 6.33 -25.81
CA GLN A 53 8.64 7.52 -25.83
C GLN A 53 9.46 8.82 -26.00
N ALA A 54 10.60 8.92 -25.33
CA ALA A 54 11.50 10.07 -25.45
C ALA A 54 12.07 10.20 -26.86
N ARG A 55 12.49 9.08 -27.48
CA ARG A 55 12.94 9.06 -28.88
C ARG A 55 11.84 9.54 -29.82
N GLU A 56 10.62 9.02 -29.67
CA GLU A 56 9.47 9.44 -30.48
C GLU A 56 9.14 10.94 -30.31
N LEU A 57 9.28 11.47 -29.09
CA LEU A 57 9.04 12.90 -28.82
C LEU A 57 10.17 13.78 -29.37
N SER A 58 11.42 13.33 -29.23
CA SER A 58 12.61 13.99 -29.76
C SER A 58 12.56 14.07 -31.29
N ASP A 59 12.18 12.99 -31.98
CA ASP A 59 12.02 13.00 -33.44
C ASP A 59 10.92 13.95 -33.90
N ARG A 60 9.84 14.10 -33.12
CA ARG A 60 8.76 15.05 -33.43
C ARG A 60 9.14 16.51 -33.19
N MET A 61 9.98 16.78 -32.20
CA MET A 61 10.34 18.15 -31.79
C MET A 61 11.73 18.60 -32.28
N ASN A 62 12.50 17.70 -32.90
CA ASN A 62 13.86 17.92 -33.40
C ASN A 62 14.85 18.42 -32.33
N GLU A 63 14.60 18.08 -31.05
CA GLU A 63 15.41 18.48 -29.90
C GLU A 63 16.12 17.27 -29.28
N PRO A 64 17.37 16.98 -29.67
CA PRO A 64 18.12 15.82 -29.18
C PRO A 64 18.48 15.91 -27.69
N SER A 65 18.45 17.12 -27.10
CA SER A 65 18.73 17.38 -25.68
C SER A 65 17.78 16.66 -24.72
N LEU A 66 16.58 16.28 -25.19
CA LEU A 66 15.59 15.55 -24.40
C LEU A 66 16.04 14.13 -24.06
N THR A 67 16.92 13.53 -24.87
CA THR A 67 17.39 12.15 -24.67
C THR A 67 18.62 12.05 -23.77
N GLU A 68 19.41 13.12 -23.66
CA GLU A 68 20.74 13.11 -23.04
C GLU A 68 20.72 12.86 -21.52
N ASN A 69 19.65 13.29 -20.83
CA ASN A 69 19.48 13.10 -19.38
C ASN A 69 18.31 12.17 -19.00
N MET A 70 17.64 11.56 -19.99
CA MET A 70 16.39 10.82 -19.78
C MET A 70 16.55 9.65 -18.80
N GLY A 71 17.66 8.91 -18.89
CA GLY A 71 17.91 7.77 -18.00
C GLY A 71 17.97 8.15 -16.52
N VAL A 72 18.58 9.31 -16.22
CA VAL A 72 18.65 9.84 -14.84
C VAL A 72 17.28 10.38 -14.42
N THR A 73 16.59 11.13 -15.29
CA THR A 73 15.25 11.68 -15.02
C THR A 73 14.24 10.58 -14.72
N VAL A 74 14.24 9.48 -15.48
CA VAL A 74 13.35 8.32 -15.26
C VAL A 74 13.66 7.64 -13.94
N LEU A 75 14.94 7.39 -13.64
CA LEU A 75 15.34 6.78 -12.37
C LEU A 75 14.90 7.66 -11.18
N VAL A 76 15.21 8.95 -11.21
CA VAL A 76 14.82 9.91 -10.17
C VAL A 76 13.30 9.98 -10.04
N GLY A 77 12.57 10.04 -11.15
CA GLY A 77 11.11 10.04 -11.17
C GLY A 77 10.51 8.80 -10.50
N ILE A 78 11.00 7.60 -10.83
CA ILE A 78 10.57 6.35 -10.21
C ILE A 78 10.86 6.36 -8.70
N VAL A 79 12.08 6.75 -8.30
CA VAL A 79 12.46 6.81 -6.88
C VAL A 79 11.57 7.79 -6.10
N VAL A 80 11.33 8.98 -6.64
CA VAL A 80 10.47 10.00 -6.01
C VAL A 80 9.04 9.48 -5.86
N ILE A 81 8.48 8.85 -6.90
CA ILE A 81 7.12 8.28 -6.85
C ILE A 81 7.05 7.16 -5.81
N VAL A 82 8.01 6.23 -5.80
CA VAL A 82 8.05 5.11 -4.83
C VAL A 82 8.15 5.64 -3.40
N VAL A 83 9.01 6.63 -3.15
CA VAL A 83 9.17 7.26 -1.84
C VAL A 83 7.89 7.97 -1.42
N LEU A 84 7.26 8.74 -2.32
CA LEU A 84 6.02 9.45 -2.04
C LEU A 84 4.88 8.49 -1.69
N LEU A 85 4.68 7.45 -2.50
CA LEU A 85 3.64 6.43 -2.25
C LEU A 85 3.89 5.69 -0.93
N THR A 86 5.15 5.36 -0.64
CA THR A 86 5.54 4.72 0.63
C THR A 86 5.25 5.62 1.83
N ALA A 87 5.55 6.92 1.73
CA ALA A 87 5.27 7.90 2.78
C ALA A 87 3.76 8.05 3.02
N VAL A 88 2.96 8.11 1.94
CA VAL A 88 1.50 8.15 2.04
C VAL A 88 0.96 6.88 2.69
N ALA A 89 1.44 5.69 2.31
CA ALA A 89 1.04 4.43 2.94
C ALA A 89 1.40 4.39 4.43
N ALA A 90 2.60 4.85 4.81
CA ALA A 90 3.03 4.93 6.21
C ALA A 90 2.15 5.90 7.02
N LEU A 91 1.77 7.05 6.44
CA LEU A 91 0.83 7.99 7.06
C LEU A 91 -0.55 7.36 7.27
N LEU A 92 -1.08 6.62 6.28
CA LEU A 92 -2.35 5.92 6.40
C LEU A 92 -2.29 4.82 7.47
N MET A 93 -1.17 4.09 7.59
CA MET A 93 -0.95 3.13 8.68
C MET A 93 -0.94 3.83 10.03
N TRP A 94 -0.21 4.94 10.17
CA TRP A 94 -0.19 5.74 11.40
C TRP A 94 -1.59 6.23 11.80
N PHE A 95 -2.38 6.70 10.83
CA PHE A 95 -3.75 7.13 11.07
C PHE A 95 -4.69 5.98 11.43
N THR A 96 -4.49 4.80 10.84
CA THR A 96 -5.22 3.57 11.20
C THR A 96 -4.87 3.12 12.61
N TYR A 97 -3.57 3.18 12.96
CA TYR A 97 -3.07 2.90 14.30
C TYR A 97 -3.59 3.87 15.36
N SER A 98 -3.89 5.11 14.95
CA SER A 98 -4.54 6.14 15.78
C SER A 98 -6.06 5.96 15.91
N GLY A 99 -6.66 4.90 15.33
CA GLY A 99 -8.09 4.61 15.46
C GLY A 99 -9.01 5.51 14.64
N ARG A 100 -8.53 6.10 13.52
CA ARG A 100 -9.41 6.85 12.59
C ARG A 100 -10.10 5.89 11.62
N THR A 101 -11.44 5.83 11.67
CA THR A 101 -12.26 4.95 10.81
C THR A 101 -12.04 5.19 9.31
N TRP A 102 -11.84 6.45 8.89
CA TRP A 102 -11.62 6.78 7.47
C TRP A 102 -10.29 6.24 6.93
N ALA A 103 -9.23 6.26 7.75
CA ALA A 103 -7.93 5.71 7.36
C ALA A 103 -7.99 4.19 7.18
N ARG A 104 -8.73 3.49 8.05
CA ARG A 104 -9.00 2.05 7.90
C ARG A 104 -9.70 1.73 6.59
N LEU A 105 -10.70 2.55 6.21
CA LEU A 105 -11.43 2.37 4.95
C LEU A 105 -10.52 2.59 3.74
N LEU A 106 -9.76 3.69 3.71
CA LEU A 106 -8.81 3.95 2.62
C LEU A 106 -7.78 2.84 2.49
N LEU A 107 -7.18 2.40 3.60
CA LEU A 107 -6.19 1.34 3.61
C LEU A 107 -6.80 -0.01 3.16
N GLY A 108 -8.06 -0.25 3.50
CA GLY A 108 -8.86 -1.37 2.98
C GLY A 108 -9.09 -1.28 1.47
N TRP A 109 -9.46 -0.12 0.94
CA TRP A 109 -9.61 0.10 -0.50
C TRP A 109 -8.33 -0.18 -1.28
N VAL A 110 -7.19 0.34 -0.79
CA VAL A 110 -5.89 0.07 -1.44
C VAL A 110 -5.54 -1.41 -1.36
N SER A 111 -5.81 -2.07 -0.23
CA SER A 111 -5.58 -3.52 -0.09
C SER A 111 -6.45 -4.34 -1.05
N ALA A 112 -7.70 -3.94 -1.26
CA ALA A 112 -8.61 -4.56 -2.23
C ALA A 112 -8.13 -4.34 -3.67
N PHE A 113 -7.67 -3.13 -4.00
CA PHE A 113 -7.08 -2.85 -5.31
C PHE A 113 -5.86 -3.75 -5.59
N LEU A 114 -4.94 -3.86 -4.63
CA LEU A 114 -3.79 -4.76 -4.75
C LEU A 114 -4.18 -6.24 -4.83
N THR A 115 -5.28 -6.64 -4.21
CA THR A 115 -5.84 -8.00 -4.34
C THR A 115 -6.33 -8.27 -5.75
N VAL A 116 -7.01 -7.29 -6.37
CA VAL A 116 -7.44 -7.40 -7.77
C VAL A 116 -6.22 -7.42 -8.70
N GLU A 117 -5.22 -6.59 -8.45
CA GLU A 117 -3.94 -6.63 -9.17
C GLU A 117 -3.28 -8.01 -9.08
N LEU A 118 -3.27 -8.63 -7.89
CA LEU A 118 -2.80 -10.01 -7.70
C LEU A 118 -3.56 -11.00 -8.59
N VAL A 119 -4.89 -10.91 -8.65
CA VAL A 119 -5.69 -11.81 -9.51
C VAL A 119 -5.27 -11.67 -10.98
N PHE A 120 -5.11 -10.44 -11.47
CA PHE A 120 -4.62 -10.21 -12.83
C PHE A 120 -3.20 -10.71 -13.04
N ALA A 121 -2.30 -10.52 -12.08
CA ALA A 121 -0.93 -11.02 -12.15
C ALA A 121 -0.88 -12.55 -12.20
N VAL A 122 -1.75 -13.22 -11.46
CA VAL A 122 -1.88 -14.69 -11.48
C VAL A 122 -2.46 -15.16 -12.81
N ILE A 123 -3.52 -14.52 -13.33
CA ILE A 123 -4.08 -14.86 -14.64
C ILE A 123 -3.02 -14.68 -15.74
N GLY A 124 -2.24 -13.59 -15.68
CA GLY A 124 -1.15 -13.33 -16.62
C GLY A 124 -0.01 -14.36 -16.58
N LEU A 125 0.13 -15.14 -15.51
CA LEU A 125 1.07 -16.27 -15.45
C LEU A 125 0.60 -17.46 -16.30
N PHE A 126 -0.72 -17.67 -16.40
CA PHE A 126 -1.31 -18.80 -17.10
C PHE A 126 -1.75 -18.46 -18.53
N VAL A 127 -1.98 -17.18 -18.82
CA VAL A 127 -2.26 -16.68 -20.17
C VAL A 127 -0.94 -16.24 -20.78
N ASP A 128 -0.44 -17.02 -21.74
CA ASP A 128 0.82 -16.75 -22.43
C ASP A 128 0.75 -15.39 -23.14
N THR A 129 1.35 -14.37 -22.52
CA THR A 129 1.33 -12.98 -22.99
C THR A 129 2.58 -12.66 -23.83
N GLN A 130 3.08 -13.66 -24.55
CA GLN A 130 4.06 -13.49 -25.65
C GLN A 130 3.43 -12.71 -26.82
N GLY A 131 2.99 -11.48 -26.55
CA GLY A 131 2.62 -10.50 -27.56
C GLY A 131 3.89 -9.76 -27.97
N GLY A 132 4.27 -9.85 -29.25
CA GLY A 132 5.50 -9.31 -29.84
C GLY A 132 5.69 -7.80 -29.67
N SER A 133 6.09 -7.40 -28.47
CA SER A 133 6.52 -6.03 -28.16
C SER A 133 8.04 -5.96 -28.22
N ASP A 134 8.60 -4.92 -28.86
CA ASP A 134 10.05 -4.68 -28.95
C ASP A 134 10.72 -4.32 -27.61
N LEU A 135 10.02 -4.49 -26.49
CA LEU A 135 10.50 -4.14 -25.16
C LEU A 135 11.18 -5.35 -24.51
N PRO A 136 12.20 -5.13 -23.67
CA PRO A 136 12.79 -6.21 -22.89
C PRO A 136 11.72 -6.91 -22.06
N GLU A 137 11.72 -8.25 -22.08
CA GLU A 137 10.79 -9.03 -21.26
C GLU A 137 11.05 -8.78 -19.77
N ALA A 138 9.98 -8.68 -18.99
CA ALA A 138 10.09 -8.57 -17.55
C ALA A 138 10.68 -9.88 -16.98
N PRO A 139 11.67 -9.82 -16.08
CA PRO A 139 12.25 -11.03 -15.50
C PRO A 139 11.20 -11.84 -14.74
N ALA A 140 11.12 -13.16 -15.02
CA ALA A 140 10.17 -14.07 -14.36
C ALA A 140 10.29 -14.08 -12.82
N TRP A 141 11.49 -13.84 -12.28
CA TRP A 141 11.71 -13.75 -10.83
C TRP A 141 10.95 -12.58 -10.17
N GLY A 142 10.64 -11.53 -10.94
CA GLY A 142 9.87 -10.37 -10.48
C GLY A 142 8.42 -10.68 -10.14
N MET A 143 7.90 -11.83 -10.58
CA MET A 143 6.52 -12.25 -10.29
C MET A 143 6.35 -12.71 -8.84
N VAL A 144 7.38 -13.33 -8.26
CA VAL A 144 7.37 -13.83 -6.88
C VAL A 144 7.05 -12.73 -5.86
N PRO A 145 7.77 -11.58 -5.83
CA PRO A 145 7.45 -10.51 -4.89
C PRO A 145 6.08 -9.88 -5.18
N THR A 146 5.63 -9.77 -6.44
CA THR A 146 4.28 -9.29 -6.75
C THR A 146 3.20 -10.19 -6.13
N ILE A 147 3.34 -11.51 -6.24
CA ILE A 147 2.38 -12.47 -5.68
C ILE A 147 2.39 -12.41 -4.15
N LEU A 148 3.56 -12.43 -3.53
CA LEU A 148 3.70 -12.34 -2.07
C LEU A 148 3.14 -11.03 -1.51
N GLY A 149 3.42 -9.90 -2.17
CA GLY A 149 2.85 -8.60 -1.85
C GLY A 149 1.32 -8.62 -1.94
N GLY A 150 0.77 -9.25 -2.98
CA GLY A 150 -0.67 -9.45 -3.12
C GLY A 150 -1.28 -10.28 -1.99
N VAL A 151 -0.67 -11.40 -1.62
CA VAL A 151 -1.15 -12.26 -0.52
C VAL A 151 -1.10 -11.51 0.81
N CYS A 152 -0.05 -10.73 1.06
CA CYS A 152 0.02 -9.85 2.23
C CYS A 152 -1.09 -8.79 2.21
N ALA A 153 -1.43 -8.24 1.05
CA ALA A 153 -2.54 -7.29 0.91
C ALA A 153 -3.90 -7.93 1.22
N VAL A 154 -4.13 -9.18 0.79
CA VAL A 154 -5.33 -9.95 1.15
C VAL A 154 -5.41 -10.17 2.66
N GLY A 155 -4.32 -10.59 3.28
CA GLY A 155 -4.24 -10.77 4.73
C GLY A 155 -4.49 -9.46 5.49
N ALA A 156 -3.92 -8.35 5.01
CA ALA A 156 -4.13 -7.03 5.58
C ALA A 156 -5.59 -6.59 5.44
N LEU A 157 -6.22 -6.83 4.29
CA LEU A 157 -7.64 -6.53 4.06
C LEU A 157 -8.52 -7.32 5.03
N ALA A 158 -8.30 -8.63 5.18
CA ALA A 158 -9.04 -9.46 6.11
C ALA A 158 -8.89 -8.98 7.56
N ALA A 159 -7.67 -8.63 7.96
CA ALA A 159 -7.39 -8.05 9.27
C ALA A 159 -8.08 -6.69 9.48
N LEU A 160 -8.10 -5.82 8.48
CA LEU A 160 -8.75 -4.50 8.54
C LEU A 160 -10.28 -4.58 8.52
N MET A 161 -10.85 -5.65 7.96
CA MET A 161 -12.30 -5.89 7.92
C MET A 161 -12.82 -6.70 9.11
N HIS A 162 -11.92 -7.17 9.99
CA HIS A 162 -12.33 -7.90 11.17
C HIS A 162 -13.20 -7.04 12.11
N ARG A 163 -14.13 -7.69 12.82
CA ARG A 163 -15.09 -7.03 13.70
C ARG A 163 -14.39 -6.23 14.82
N ASP A 164 -13.24 -6.71 15.28
CA ASP A 164 -12.45 -6.10 16.35
C ASP A 164 -11.84 -4.76 15.92
N SER A 165 -11.39 -4.64 14.66
CA SER A 165 -10.91 -3.37 14.13
C SER A 165 -12.03 -2.31 14.05
N ALA A 166 -13.26 -2.73 13.75
CA ALA A 166 -14.41 -1.84 13.75
C ALA A 166 -14.82 -1.43 15.18
N ALA A 167 -14.76 -2.36 16.14
CA ALA A 167 -15.04 -2.08 17.55
C ALA A 167 -14.05 -1.06 18.12
N PHE A 168 -12.75 -1.25 17.91
CA PHE A 168 -11.72 -0.32 18.37
C PHE A 168 -11.88 1.09 17.80
N CYS A 169 -12.15 1.24 16.50
CA CYS A 169 -12.37 2.56 15.91
C CYS A 169 -13.57 3.29 16.53
N ARG A 170 -14.65 2.57 16.87
CA ARG A 170 -15.82 3.14 17.56
C ARG A 170 -15.47 3.55 19.00
N GLU A 171 -14.75 2.71 19.73
CA GLU A 171 -14.31 3.00 21.10
C GLU A 171 -13.38 4.22 21.17
N VAL A 172 -12.42 4.33 20.25
CA VAL A 172 -11.52 5.50 20.16
C VAL A 172 -12.29 6.78 19.78
N ALA A 173 -13.32 6.67 18.92
CA ALA A 173 -14.17 7.81 18.58
C ALA A 173 -15.00 8.28 19.79
N ALA A 174 -15.57 7.34 20.55
CA ALA A 174 -16.31 7.61 21.78
C ALA A 174 -15.41 8.20 22.89
N TYR A 175 -14.16 7.72 23.01
CA TYR A 175 -13.18 8.29 23.94
C TYR A 175 -12.84 9.75 23.60
N ARG A 176 -12.61 10.06 22.31
CA ARG A 176 -12.31 11.42 21.85
C ARG A 176 -13.47 12.39 22.03
N SER A 177 -14.71 11.97 21.79
CA SER A 177 -15.89 12.82 22.01
C SER A 177 -16.07 13.12 23.50
N ARG A 178 -15.88 12.11 24.37
CA ARG A 178 -15.97 12.27 25.83
C ARG A 178 -14.88 13.17 26.39
N ASN A 179 -13.63 13.04 25.90
CA ASN A 179 -12.53 13.90 26.36
C ASN A 179 -12.72 15.37 25.93
N ARG A 180 -13.31 15.64 24.75
CA ARG A 180 -13.67 17.00 24.34
C ARG A 180 -14.74 17.63 25.23
N GLN A 181 -15.72 16.85 25.67
CA GLN A 181 -16.75 17.33 26.60
C GLN A 181 -16.19 17.62 27.99
N ASN A 182 -15.21 16.82 28.45
CA ASN A 182 -14.59 16.98 29.76
C ASN A 182 -13.52 18.09 29.82
N GLY A 183 -12.91 18.46 28.69
CA GLY A 183 -11.91 19.53 28.59
C GLY A 183 -12.47 20.92 28.28
N ALA A 184 -13.80 21.07 28.17
CA ALA A 184 -14.48 22.35 27.91
C ALA A 184 -14.98 23.02 29.20
N ARG A 185 -14.24 22.90 30.30
CA ARG A 185 -14.48 23.63 31.55
C ARG A 185 -13.34 24.60 31.82
#